data_AF-A0A197JWX8-F1
#
_entry.id   AF-A0A197JWX8-F1
#
_cell.length_a   1.000
_cell.length_b   1.000
_cell.length_c   1.000
_cell.angle_alpha   90.00
_cell.angle_beta   90.00
_cell.angle_gamma   90.00
#
_symmetry.space_group_name_H-M   'P 1'
#
loop_
_entity.id
_entity.type
_entity.pdbx_description
1 polymer ?
#
loop_
_entity_poly.entity_id
_entity_poly.type
_entity_poly.pdbx_seq_one_letter_code
_entity_poly.pdbx_strand_id
1 'polypeptide(L)'
;MGQKRSKVRGNIRGADKYKGKREGGWAAGTRNAEDAAKAAALAASGEASAEQTSTTADDGEEKEARIPKRKVALLMGYCGTGYQGMQVNPGAKTIEGDLFKAMVEAGAVSKDNADDIKKVSMMRSARTDKGVHAAGNVVSLKMIVDMDDVISKINACLPEQIRLFGYVRTLNSFNAKVLCDSRVYEYLLPTYVFLPRPPLPEPTASTQEGASTTIRTDLPGGSMAWDENVHISTPEEMAAKRNYRIDEATLAKVREGFAAYVGTKNFHNFTVGKNFKEKTCQRFMMSFTVSDPKMIQGTEWLSLKVHGQSFMLHQIRKMVSLIVMLVRTDTPLKLIPETFKANKINIPKAPSLGLLLERPVFDTYNRKVKDSHSPLDFTPYNETMEAFKEKYIYEGIIKEELEFNRFDEFLQILDGHAHKYNLRYLNSEGIIPEEAIIKRGDTLEAESDAESDTSS
;
A
#
# COMPACT_ATOMS: atom_id res chain seq x y z
N MET A 1 66.86 -55.92 0.60
CA MET A 1 67.32 -54.53 0.75
C MET A 1 66.35 -53.60 0.04
N GLY A 2 66.04 -52.44 0.61
CA GLY A 2 65.80 -51.21 -0.17
C GLY A 2 64.36 -50.84 -0.55
N GLN A 3 63.81 -49.92 0.24
CA GLN A 3 62.58 -49.11 0.13
C GLN A 3 62.16 -48.52 -1.25
N LYS A 4 60.83 -48.50 -1.43
CA LYS A 4 59.92 -47.42 -1.89
C LYS A 4 60.51 -46.08 -2.38
N ARG A 5 59.89 -45.50 -3.43
CA ARG A 5 59.15 -44.22 -3.34
C ARG A 5 58.24 -43.92 -4.55
N SER A 6 57.16 -43.22 -4.23
CA SER A 6 55.95 -42.91 -5.01
C SER A 6 55.88 -41.45 -5.50
N LYS A 7 55.02 -41.15 -6.49
CA LYS A 7 54.01 -40.05 -6.53
C LYS A 7 53.25 -40.10 -7.87
N VAL A 8 51.98 -40.52 -7.93
CA VAL A 8 50.69 -39.76 -7.83
C VAL A 8 50.52 -38.71 -8.95
N ARG A 9 49.82 -38.98 -10.07
CA ARG A 9 48.37 -39.08 -10.39
C ARG A 9 47.61 -37.73 -10.45
N GLY A 10 47.35 -37.25 -11.67
CA GLY A 10 46.22 -36.36 -12.01
C GLY A 10 45.39 -37.06 -13.09
N ASN A 11 44.07 -37.14 -12.93
CA ASN A 11 43.18 -37.89 -13.83
C ASN A 11 42.12 -36.95 -14.43
N ILE A 12 42.05 -36.97 -15.75
CA ILE A 12 41.04 -36.36 -16.63
C ILE A 12 39.90 -37.39 -16.82
N ARG A 13 38.65 -36.91 -16.99
CA ARG A 13 37.51 -37.44 -17.78
C ARG A 13 36.25 -36.74 -17.24
N GLY A 14 35.26 -36.32 -18.02
CA GLY A 14 34.71 -36.82 -19.28
C GLY A 14 33.18 -36.74 -19.14
N ALA A 15 32.49 -36.31 -20.20
CA ALA A 15 31.10 -35.85 -20.23
C ALA A 15 30.01 -36.92 -19.99
N ASP A 16 28.78 -36.41 -19.93
CA ASP A 16 27.46 -37.05 -20.11
C ASP A 16 26.76 -37.72 -18.91
N LYS A 17 25.68 -37.09 -18.44
CA LYS A 17 24.29 -37.56 -18.63
C LYS A 17 23.25 -36.61 -18.03
N TYR A 18 22.41 -36.06 -18.91
CA TYR A 18 21.11 -35.45 -18.60
C TYR A 18 20.11 -36.54 -18.19
N LYS A 19 19.48 -36.43 -17.01
CA LYS A 19 18.07 -36.78 -16.71
C LYS A 19 17.78 -36.60 -15.21
N GLY A 20 16.74 -35.83 -14.90
CA GLY A 20 16.13 -35.78 -13.56
C GLY A 20 15.63 -34.39 -13.15
N LYS A 21 14.55 -33.91 -13.75
CA LYS A 21 13.74 -32.80 -13.23
C LYS A 21 13.27 -33.17 -11.82
N ARG A 22 13.74 -32.45 -10.79
CA ARG A 22 13.15 -32.44 -9.45
C ARG A 22 12.33 -31.16 -9.33
N GLU A 23 11.03 -31.33 -9.10
CA GLU A 23 10.11 -30.29 -8.68
C GLU A 23 10.61 -29.67 -7.38
N GLY A 24 10.95 -28.38 -7.43
CA GLY A 24 11.42 -27.61 -6.28
C GLY A 24 10.25 -27.15 -5.44
N GLY A 25 9.93 -27.92 -4.40
CA GLY A 25 9.01 -27.52 -3.33
C GLY A 25 9.48 -26.25 -2.62
N TRP A 26 8.53 -25.37 -2.34
CA TRP A 26 8.69 -24.11 -1.64
C TRP A 26 9.28 -24.32 -0.23
N ALA A 27 10.44 -23.72 0.05
CA ALA A 27 10.88 -23.46 1.41
C ALA A 27 10.43 -22.05 1.80
N ALA A 28 9.33 -21.96 2.56
CA ALA A 28 8.85 -20.72 3.14
C ALA A 28 9.91 -20.10 4.07
N GLY A 29 10.25 -18.83 3.84
CA GLY A 29 11.18 -18.08 4.68
C GLY A 29 10.73 -18.03 6.13
N THR A 30 11.61 -18.47 7.03
CA THR A 30 11.38 -18.73 8.46
C THR A 30 11.13 -17.49 9.34
N ARG A 31 11.26 -16.26 8.81
CA ARG A 31 11.10 -15.03 9.62
C ARG A 31 9.68 -14.79 10.12
N ASN A 32 8.66 -15.11 9.31
CA ASN A 32 7.26 -15.00 9.75
C ASN A 32 6.92 -16.03 10.84
N ALA A 33 7.65 -17.14 10.92
CA ALA A 33 7.46 -18.15 11.96
C ALA A 33 8.04 -17.70 13.30
N GLU A 34 9.20 -17.02 13.29
CA GLU A 34 9.84 -16.49 14.51
C GLU A 34 9.05 -15.31 15.10
N ASP A 35 8.54 -14.40 14.26
CA ASP A 35 7.69 -13.30 14.71
C ASP A 35 6.31 -13.79 15.17
N ALA A 36 5.76 -14.82 14.54
CA ALA A 36 4.54 -15.50 15.02
C ALA A 36 4.77 -16.26 16.33
N ALA A 37 5.93 -16.89 16.52
CA ALA A 37 6.30 -17.56 17.76
C ALA A 37 6.52 -16.55 18.90
N LYS A 38 7.14 -15.40 18.63
CA LYS A 38 7.27 -14.30 19.60
C LYS A 38 5.93 -13.67 19.95
N ALA A 39 5.04 -13.48 18.97
CA ALA A 39 3.69 -12.99 19.22
C ALA A 39 2.84 -14.00 20.02
N ALA A 40 3.00 -15.31 19.76
CA ALA A 40 2.37 -16.38 20.53
C ALA A 40 2.92 -16.45 21.97
N ALA A 41 4.23 -16.26 22.14
CA ALA A 41 4.87 -16.20 23.46
C ALA A 41 4.44 -14.97 24.27
N LEU A 42 4.32 -13.79 23.64
CA LEU A 42 3.78 -12.60 24.29
C LEU A 42 2.31 -12.76 24.68
N ALA A 43 1.52 -13.46 23.85
CA ALA A 43 0.13 -13.77 24.15
C ALA A 43 -0.02 -14.76 25.32
N ALA A 44 0.87 -15.77 25.41
CA ALA A 44 0.91 -16.73 26.52
C ALA A 44 1.41 -16.10 27.83
N SER A 45 2.32 -15.12 27.79
CA SER A 45 2.75 -14.40 29.00
C SER A 45 1.68 -13.48 29.60
N GLY A 46 0.60 -13.21 28.87
CA GLY A 46 -0.58 -12.49 29.38
C GLY A 46 -1.61 -13.39 30.07
N GLU A 47 -1.36 -14.69 30.20
CA GLU A 47 -2.30 -15.68 30.76
C GLU A 47 -2.16 -15.90 32.28
N ALA A 48 -1.39 -15.06 33.00
CA ALA A 48 -1.21 -15.17 34.45
C ALA A 48 -1.65 -13.89 35.20
N SER A 49 -2.91 -13.49 35.07
CA SER A 49 -3.55 -12.55 36.03
C SER A 49 -5.08 -12.59 35.93
N ALA A 50 -5.66 -13.78 36.00
CA ALA A 50 -7.11 -13.94 36.13
C ALA A 50 -7.47 -14.93 37.25
N GLU A 51 -6.92 -14.71 38.45
CA GLU A 51 -7.47 -15.24 39.69
C GLU A 51 -6.86 -14.48 40.88
N GLN A 52 -7.46 -13.33 41.20
CA GLN A 52 -7.31 -12.72 42.52
C GLN A 52 -8.68 -12.16 42.94
N THR A 53 -9.37 -12.95 43.75
CA THR A 53 -10.45 -12.49 44.63
C THR A 53 -9.91 -11.41 45.56
N SER A 54 -10.28 -10.16 45.33
CA SER A 54 -10.10 -9.06 46.28
C SER A 54 -11.46 -8.65 46.83
N THR A 55 -11.67 -8.92 48.10
CA THR A 55 -12.73 -8.39 48.95
C THR A 55 -12.54 -6.88 49.21
N THR A 56 -13.66 -6.15 49.23
CA THR A 56 -13.89 -4.75 49.68
C THR A 56 -13.34 -3.63 48.75
N ALA A 57 -14.03 -2.52 48.47
CA ALA A 57 -15.21 -1.90 49.08
C ALA A 57 -16.14 -1.28 48.01
N ASP A 58 -17.37 -1.06 48.45
CA ASP A 58 -18.55 -0.51 47.78
C ASP A 58 -18.35 0.91 47.20
N ASP A 59 -18.61 1.06 45.90
CA ASP A 59 -19.09 2.28 45.27
C ASP A 59 -20.12 1.84 44.21
N GLY A 60 -21.38 2.19 44.47
CA GLY A 60 -22.57 1.67 43.82
C GLY A 60 -22.78 2.15 42.39
N GLU A 61 -22.04 1.58 41.44
CA GLU A 61 -22.47 1.47 40.04
C GLU A 61 -22.77 0.00 39.73
N GLU A 62 -24.01 -0.28 39.32
CA GLU A 62 -24.42 -1.59 38.84
C GLU A 62 -23.53 -2.00 37.65
N LYS A 63 -22.53 -2.84 37.90
CA LYS A 63 -21.71 -3.41 36.81
C LYS A 63 -22.61 -4.31 35.96
N GLU A 64 -22.91 -3.84 34.75
CA GLU A 64 -23.65 -4.60 33.73
C GLU A 64 -23.07 -6.02 33.60
N ALA A 65 -23.95 -7.01 33.41
CA ALA A 65 -23.55 -8.40 33.29
C ALA A 65 -22.52 -8.59 32.17
N ARG A 66 -21.36 -9.17 32.49
CA ARG A 66 -20.24 -9.29 31.56
C ARG A 66 -20.51 -10.34 30.48
N ILE A 67 -20.91 -9.88 29.29
CA ILE A 67 -21.15 -10.76 28.13
C ILE A 67 -19.79 -11.26 27.58
N PRO A 68 -19.65 -12.55 27.24
CA PRO A 68 -18.40 -13.10 26.72
C PRO A 68 -18.02 -12.47 25.37
N LYS A 69 -16.73 -12.14 25.24
CA LYS A 69 -16.15 -11.60 24.00
C LYS A 69 -15.44 -12.70 23.23
N ARG A 70 -15.53 -12.67 21.90
CA ARG A 70 -14.86 -13.62 21.01
C ARG A 70 -13.86 -12.90 20.11
N LYS A 71 -12.73 -13.56 19.83
CA LYS A 71 -11.76 -13.07 18.85
C LYS A 71 -12.32 -13.32 17.45
N VAL A 72 -12.40 -12.26 16.66
CA VAL A 72 -12.95 -12.29 15.30
C VAL A 72 -12.02 -11.59 14.32
N ALA A 73 -12.23 -11.88 13.05
CA ALA A 73 -11.80 -11.08 11.91
C ALA A 73 -13.03 -10.46 11.26
N LEU A 74 -13.08 -9.13 11.20
CA LEU A 74 -14.07 -8.36 10.46
C LEU A 74 -13.59 -8.20 9.01
N LEU A 75 -14.50 -8.43 8.06
CA LEU A 75 -14.30 -8.21 6.64
C LEU A 75 -15.02 -6.91 6.29
N MET A 76 -14.29 -5.92 5.80
CA MET A 76 -14.83 -4.57 5.61
C MET A 76 -14.33 -3.89 4.35
N GLY A 77 -15.11 -2.96 3.82
CA GLY A 77 -14.75 -2.05 2.75
C GLY A 77 -14.96 -0.60 3.19
N TYR A 78 -14.21 0.33 2.59
CA TYR A 78 -14.36 1.76 2.83
C TYR A 78 -13.88 2.62 1.66
N CYS A 79 -14.52 3.77 1.46
CA CYS A 79 -13.99 4.86 0.66
C CYS A 79 -13.19 5.81 1.57
N GLY A 80 -11.91 6.02 1.24
CA GLY A 80 -10.98 6.80 2.05
C GLY A 80 -11.09 8.31 1.92
N THR A 81 -11.90 8.83 0.97
CA THR A 81 -12.11 10.26 0.79
C THR A 81 -12.67 10.90 2.07
N GLY A 82 -12.03 11.98 2.53
CA GLY A 82 -12.38 12.65 3.79
C GLY A 82 -11.79 12.02 5.05
N TYR A 83 -10.98 10.96 4.93
CA TYR A 83 -10.31 10.29 6.06
C TYR A 83 -8.79 10.43 5.97
N GLN A 84 -8.15 10.58 7.13
CA GLN A 84 -6.69 10.62 7.27
C GLN A 84 -6.08 9.22 7.42
N GLY A 85 -6.61 8.26 6.66
CA GLY A 85 -6.15 6.88 6.62
C GLY A 85 -6.90 5.94 7.57
N MET A 86 -6.40 4.69 7.64
CA MET A 86 -7.04 3.62 8.41
C MET A 86 -6.86 3.77 9.92
N GLN A 87 -5.63 3.99 10.37
CA GLN A 87 -5.24 3.88 11.77
C GLN A 87 -5.62 5.14 12.55
N VAL A 88 -6.12 4.97 13.78
CA VAL A 88 -6.39 6.09 14.70
C VAL A 88 -5.11 6.90 14.97
N ASN A 89 -5.21 8.20 14.75
CA ASN A 89 -4.23 9.22 15.14
C ASN A 89 -4.96 10.35 15.90
N PRO A 90 -4.32 11.01 16.89
CA PRO A 90 -4.93 12.11 17.63
C PRO A 90 -5.42 13.24 16.71
N GLY A 91 -6.61 13.78 16.97
CA GLY A 91 -7.18 14.90 16.20
C GLY A 91 -7.63 14.58 14.77
N ALA A 92 -7.43 13.35 14.29
CA ALA A 92 -7.69 12.95 12.92
C ALA A 92 -8.95 12.09 12.77
N LYS A 93 -9.77 12.38 11.75
CA LYS A 93 -10.87 11.49 11.36
C LYS A 93 -10.30 10.28 10.61
N THR A 94 -10.50 9.08 11.16
CA THR A 94 -9.88 7.82 10.68
C THR A 94 -10.90 6.70 10.58
N ILE A 95 -10.65 5.71 9.72
CA ILE A 95 -11.58 4.59 9.50
C ILE A 95 -11.73 3.75 10.78
N GLU A 96 -10.63 3.48 11.49
CA GLU A 96 -10.69 2.78 12.78
C GLU A 96 -11.43 3.56 13.86
N GLY A 97 -11.35 4.89 13.85
CA GLY A 97 -12.09 5.74 14.78
C GLY A 97 -13.59 5.60 14.62
N ASP A 98 -14.09 5.75 13.39
CA ASP A 98 -15.53 5.59 13.09
C ASP A 98 -15.99 4.14 13.28
N LEU A 99 -15.17 3.15 12.91
CA LEU A 99 -15.46 1.74 13.15
C LEU A 99 -15.60 1.45 14.64
N PHE A 100 -14.63 1.86 15.44
CA PHE A 100 -14.63 1.59 16.87
C PHE A 100 -15.80 2.28 17.57
N LYS A 101 -16.08 3.54 17.22
CA LYS A 101 -17.27 4.28 17.71
C LYS A 101 -18.57 3.54 17.37
N ALA A 102 -18.75 3.13 16.12
CA ALA A 102 -19.94 2.38 15.70
C ALA A 102 -20.09 1.03 16.42
N MET A 103 -18.98 0.35 16.70
CA MET A 103 -19.00 -0.91 17.47
C MET A 103 -19.38 -0.72 18.95
N VAL A 104 -19.01 0.42 19.55
CA VAL A 104 -19.44 0.80 20.91
C VAL A 104 -20.94 1.10 20.90
N GLU A 105 -21.41 1.93 19.95
CA GLU A 105 -22.83 2.30 19.83
C GLU A 105 -23.74 1.09 19.55
N ALA A 106 -23.28 0.14 18.74
CA ALA A 106 -23.99 -1.11 18.45
C ALA A 106 -23.97 -2.13 19.61
N GLY A 107 -23.22 -1.87 20.68
CA GLY A 107 -23.05 -2.79 21.82
C GLY A 107 -22.13 -3.98 21.55
N ALA A 108 -21.40 -3.99 20.42
CA ALA A 108 -20.41 -5.02 20.11
C ALA A 108 -19.13 -4.86 20.95
N VAL A 109 -18.87 -3.66 21.46
CA VAL A 109 -17.83 -3.34 22.45
C VAL A 109 -18.51 -2.82 23.72
N SER A 110 -18.20 -3.43 24.86
CA SER A 110 -18.75 -3.02 26.16
C SER A 110 -18.26 -1.63 26.57
N LYS A 111 -19.06 -0.92 27.39
CA LYS A 111 -18.73 0.41 27.92
C LYS A 111 -17.36 0.46 28.62
N ASP A 112 -17.02 -0.57 29.41
CA ASP A 112 -15.71 -0.71 30.08
C ASP A 112 -14.48 -0.74 29.14
N ASN A 113 -14.72 -1.00 27.86
CA ASN A 113 -13.69 -1.13 26.84
C ASN A 113 -13.82 -0.04 25.75
N ALA A 114 -14.77 0.89 25.89
CA ALA A 114 -15.08 1.91 24.89
C ALA A 114 -14.10 3.08 24.88
N ASP A 115 -13.27 3.21 25.92
CA ASP A 115 -12.30 4.28 26.10
C ASP A 115 -10.96 4.01 25.38
N ASP A 116 -10.59 2.74 25.17
CA ASP A 116 -9.32 2.39 24.53
C ASP A 116 -9.43 1.19 23.58
N ILE A 117 -9.13 1.45 22.31
CA ILE A 117 -9.09 0.47 21.21
C ILE A 117 -8.10 -0.68 21.47
N LYS A 118 -7.08 -0.46 22.31
CA LYS A 118 -6.12 -1.50 22.70
C LYS A 118 -6.75 -2.55 23.59
N LYS A 119 -7.77 -2.19 24.40
CA LYS A 119 -8.48 -3.14 25.29
C LYS A 119 -9.26 -4.21 24.52
N VAL A 120 -9.60 -3.97 23.25
CA VAL A 120 -10.21 -4.96 22.36
C VAL A 120 -9.19 -5.64 21.44
N SER A 121 -7.91 -5.32 21.57
CA SER A 121 -6.80 -5.87 20.77
C SER A 121 -7.04 -5.72 19.26
N MET A 122 -7.50 -4.53 18.84
CA MET A 122 -7.77 -4.26 17.43
C MET A 122 -6.49 -4.18 16.60
N MET A 123 -6.41 -4.99 15.55
CA MET A 123 -5.29 -5.07 14.62
C MET A 123 -5.79 -5.15 13.18
N ARG A 124 -5.26 -4.30 12.31
CA ARG A 124 -5.56 -4.23 10.86
C ARG A 124 -4.56 -5.00 10.00
N SER A 125 -5.04 -5.59 8.90
CA SER A 125 -4.20 -6.32 7.93
C SER A 125 -3.38 -5.39 7.03
N ALA A 126 -3.94 -4.22 6.71
CA ALA A 126 -3.34 -3.18 5.89
C ALA A 126 -3.60 -1.81 6.52
N ARG A 127 -2.55 -0.98 6.57
CA ARG A 127 -2.64 0.44 6.90
C ARG A 127 -2.72 1.19 5.57
N THR A 128 -3.86 1.80 5.28
CA THR A 128 -4.02 2.65 4.09
C THR A 128 -3.68 4.09 4.46
N ASP A 129 -2.98 4.79 3.56
CA ASP A 129 -2.61 6.20 3.70
C ASP A 129 -3.86 7.10 3.58
N LYS A 130 -3.70 8.40 3.86
CA LYS A 130 -4.74 9.42 3.68
C LYS A 130 -5.36 9.36 2.27
N GLY A 131 -6.69 9.32 2.22
CA GLY A 131 -7.46 9.25 0.98
C GLY A 131 -7.46 7.90 0.26
N VAL A 132 -6.73 6.89 0.72
CA VAL A 132 -6.66 5.57 0.06
C VAL A 132 -7.87 4.71 0.43
N HIS A 133 -8.49 4.08 -0.57
CA HIS A 133 -9.71 3.28 -0.43
C HIS A 133 -9.39 1.80 -0.13
N ALA A 134 -10.41 1.03 0.27
CA ALA A 134 -10.32 -0.43 0.34
C ALA A 134 -11.65 -1.08 -0.06
N ALA A 135 -11.63 -1.91 -1.09
CA ALA A 135 -12.76 -2.79 -1.40
C ALA A 135 -12.87 -3.92 -0.36
N GLY A 136 -11.73 -4.38 0.15
CA GLY A 136 -11.64 -5.40 1.20
C GLY A 136 -10.43 -5.19 2.10
N ASN A 137 -10.67 -5.03 3.39
CA ASN A 137 -9.68 -5.04 4.45
C ASN A 137 -10.14 -5.99 5.57
N VAL A 138 -9.19 -6.48 6.36
CA VAL A 138 -9.46 -7.32 7.52
C VAL A 138 -8.98 -6.63 8.79
N VAL A 139 -9.87 -6.54 9.77
CA VAL A 139 -9.57 -6.06 11.13
C VAL A 139 -9.86 -7.19 12.12
N SER A 140 -8.85 -7.59 12.89
CA SER A 140 -9.03 -8.55 13.99
C SER A 140 -9.20 -7.83 15.32
N LEU A 141 -10.19 -8.22 16.12
CA LEU A 141 -10.43 -7.69 17.46
C LEU A 141 -11.24 -8.66 18.32
N LYS A 142 -11.43 -8.34 19.61
CA LYS A 142 -12.37 -9.04 20.50
C LYS A 142 -13.67 -8.25 20.57
N MET A 143 -14.79 -8.88 20.20
CA MET A 143 -16.13 -8.26 20.26
C MET A 143 -17.16 -9.23 20.84
N ILE A 144 -18.30 -8.69 21.28
CA ILE A 144 -19.49 -9.45 21.64
C ILE A 144 -20.17 -9.88 20.34
N VAL A 145 -20.38 -11.20 20.17
CA VAL A 145 -20.97 -11.79 18.96
C VAL A 145 -22.32 -12.46 19.22
N ASP A 146 -22.65 -12.72 20.48
CA ASP A 146 -23.88 -13.38 20.91
C ASP A 146 -25.05 -12.36 20.94
N MET A 147 -25.20 -11.60 19.86
CA MET A 147 -26.28 -10.66 19.65
C MET A 147 -26.88 -10.87 18.26
N ASP A 148 -28.20 -10.70 18.15
CA ASP A 148 -28.89 -10.82 16.88
C ASP A 148 -28.38 -9.77 15.90
N ASP A 149 -27.96 -10.24 14.73
CA ASP A 149 -27.51 -9.45 13.58
C ASP A 149 -26.52 -8.32 13.92
N VAL A 150 -25.40 -8.70 14.57
CA VAL A 150 -24.29 -7.79 14.93
C VAL A 150 -23.80 -6.95 13.75
N ILE A 151 -23.75 -7.50 12.53
CA ILE A 151 -23.24 -6.81 11.36
C ILE A 151 -24.19 -5.69 10.93
N SER A 152 -25.50 -5.95 10.82
CA SER A 152 -26.46 -4.90 10.47
C SER A 152 -26.51 -3.80 11.52
N LYS A 153 -26.43 -4.14 12.82
CA LYS A 153 -26.38 -3.16 13.90
C LYS A 153 -25.17 -2.24 13.80
N ILE A 154 -23.98 -2.79 13.57
CA ILE A 154 -22.77 -1.96 13.39
C ILE A 154 -22.89 -1.12 12.11
N ASN A 155 -23.36 -1.69 11.00
CA ASN A 155 -23.54 -0.96 9.75
C ASN A 155 -24.57 0.19 9.85
N ALA A 156 -25.58 0.08 10.71
CA ALA A 156 -26.55 1.15 10.96
C ALA A 156 -25.93 2.36 11.69
N CYS A 157 -24.86 2.14 12.47
CA CYS A 157 -24.07 3.19 13.12
C CYS A 157 -22.91 3.70 12.26
N LEU A 158 -22.63 3.05 11.12
CA LEU A 158 -21.54 3.43 10.22
C LEU A 158 -22.01 4.35 9.08
N PRO A 159 -21.20 5.35 8.69
CA PRO A 159 -21.48 6.14 7.50
C PRO A 159 -21.51 5.24 6.26
N GLU A 160 -22.28 5.62 5.22
CA GLU A 160 -22.50 4.77 4.05
C GLU A 160 -21.23 4.30 3.33
N GLN A 161 -20.19 5.13 3.38
CA GLN A 161 -18.91 4.88 2.77
C GLN A 161 -18.01 3.91 3.55
N ILE A 162 -18.46 3.35 4.69
CA ILE A 162 -17.78 2.29 5.44
C ILE A 162 -18.79 1.15 5.66
N ARG A 163 -18.42 -0.06 5.26
CA ARG A 163 -19.30 -1.23 5.36
C ARG A 163 -18.58 -2.46 5.86
N LEU A 164 -19.19 -3.15 6.81
CA LEU A 164 -18.84 -4.51 7.19
C LEU A 164 -19.61 -5.48 6.30
N PHE A 165 -18.90 -6.36 5.62
CA PHE A 165 -19.52 -7.45 4.84
C PHE A 165 -19.87 -8.63 5.73
N GLY A 166 -19.02 -8.90 6.73
CA GLY A 166 -19.23 -10.00 7.65
C GLY A 166 -18.10 -10.13 8.67
N TYR A 167 -18.13 -11.21 9.42
CA TYR A 167 -17.08 -11.57 10.35
C TYR A 167 -16.84 -13.08 10.38
N VAL A 168 -15.64 -13.46 10.80
CA VAL A 168 -15.24 -14.86 11.03
C VAL A 168 -14.70 -14.99 12.45
N ARG A 169 -15.18 -15.99 13.19
CA ARG A 169 -14.58 -16.35 14.49
C ARG A 169 -13.21 -17.00 14.26
N THR A 170 -12.20 -16.51 14.96
CA THR A 170 -10.82 -16.94 14.77
C THR A 170 -10.24 -17.54 16.05
N LEU A 171 -9.04 -18.11 15.94
CA LEU A 171 -8.21 -18.43 17.09
C LEU A 171 -7.98 -17.18 17.96
N ASN A 172 -7.86 -17.34 19.27
CA ASN A 172 -7.58 -16.24 20.19
C ASN A 172 -6.27 -15.50 19.88
N SER A 173 -5.29 -16.22 19.33
CA SER A 173 -3.99 -15.71 18.89
C SER A 173 -4.00 -15.04 17.51
N PHE A 174 -5.14 -15.02 16.81
CA PHE A 174 -5.21 -14.44 15.47
C PHE A 174 -4.90 -12.94 15.49
N ASN A 175 -3.99 -12.53 14.62
CA ASN A 175 -3.61 -11.14 14.43
C ASN A 175 -3.57 -10.84 12.93
N ALA A 176 -4.52 -10.02 12.46
CA ALA A 176 -4.69 -9.74 11.03
C ALA A 176 -3.45 -9.12 10.38
N LYS A 177 -2.60 -8.40 11.13
CA LYS A 177 -1.36 -7.82 10.61
C LYS A 177 -0.30 -8.89 10.35
N VAL A 178 -0.10 -9.76 11.35
CA VAL A 178 1.02 -10.73 11.39
C VAL A 178 0.74 -11.93 10.50
N LEU A 179 -0.51 -12.40 10.48
CA LEU A 179 -0.90 -13.60 9.73
C LEU A 179 -1.32 -13.32 8.28
N CYS A 180 -1.29 -12.06 7.84
CA CYS A 180 -1.55 -11.69 6.45
C CYS A 180 -0.33 -11.98 5.57
N ASP A 181 -0.50 -12.90 4.62
CA ASP A 181 0.55 -13.40 3.75
C ASP A 181 0.95 -12.39 2.67
N SER A 182 -0.06 -11.75 2.05
CA SER A 182 0.10 -10.84 0.92
C SER A 182 -1.12 -9.94 0.76
N ARG A 183 -1.00 -8.91 -0.07
CA ARG A 183 -2.09 -7.96 -0.37
C ARG A 183 -2.20 -7.76 -1.87
N VAL A 184 -3.43 -7.62 -2.34
CA VAL A 184 -3.76 -7.23 -3.71
C VAL A 184 -4.26 -5.80 -3.67
N TYR A 185 -3.58 -4.91 -4.40
CA TYR A 185 -4.00 -3.54 -4.60
C TYR A 185 -4.36 -3.32 -6.06
N GLU A 186 -5.22 -2.34 -6.28
CA GLU A 186 -5.55 -1.82 -7.58
C GLU A 186 -5.28 -0.32 -7.60
N TYR A 187 -4.74 0.17 -8.71
CA TYR A 187 -4.58 1.59 -8.97
C TYR A 187 -5.30 1.95 -10.27
N LEU A 188 -6.34 2.77 -10.17
CA LEU A 188 -7.13 3.26 -11.30
C LEU A 188 -6.61 4.63 -11.72
N LEU A 189 -6.30 4.80 -13.01
CA LEU A 189 -5.80 6.06 -13.57
C LEU A 189 -6.32 6.29 -14.99
N PRO A 190 -6.54 7.55 -15.39
CA PRO A 190 -6.96 7.88 -16.75
C PRO A 190 -5.76 7.77 -17.71
N THR A 191 -5.98 7.32 -18.94
CA THR A 191 -4.86 7.03 -19.87
C THR A 191 -4.13 8.27 -20.35
N TYR A 192 -4.75 9.46 -20.28
CA TYR A 192 -4.09 10.71 -20.66
C TYR A 192 -2.87 11.04 -19.80
N VAL A 193 -2.69 10.38 -18.64
CA VAL A 193 -1.43 10.55 -17.89
C VAL A 193 -0.22 10.07 -18.67
N PHE A 194 -0.40 9.27 -19.72
CA PHE A 194 0.68 8.82 -20.60
C PHE A 194 0.88 9.72 -21.82
N LEU A 195 0.14 10.82 -21.94
CA LEU A 195 0.38 11.80 -23.00
C LEU A 195 1.84 12.25 -22.99
N PRO A 196 2.52 12.25 -24.15
CA PRO A 196 3.87 12.75 -24.25
C PRO A 196 4.00 14.14 -23.65
N ARG A 197 5.03 14.32 -22.85
CA ARG A 197 5.32 15.61 -22.23
C ARG A 197 5.85 16.57 -23.31
N PRO A 198 5.35 17.81 -23.40
CA PRO A 198 6.01 18.85 -24.19
C PRO A 198 7.46 19.07 -23.72
N PRO A 199 8.38 19.47 -24.61
CA PRO A 199 9.73 19.85 -24.18
C PRO A 199 9.66 20.86 -23.03
N LEU A 200 10.48 20.66 -22.01
CA LEU A 200 10.65 21.64 -20.94
C LEU A 200 11.05 22.99 -21.54
N PRO A 201 10.50 24.12 -21.07
CA PRO A 201 11.07 25.42 -21.37
C PRO A 201 12.57 25.39 -21.01
N GLU A 202 13.41 25.88 -21.93
CA GLU A 202 14.84 26.03 -21.67
C GLU A 202 15.03 26.80 -20.35
N PRO A 203 15.88 26.31 -19.41
CA PRO A 203 16.09 26.99 -18.15
C PRO A 203 16.61 28.40 -18.41
N THR A 204 15.88 29.41 -17.95
CA THR A 204 16.31 30.80 -18.00
C THR A 204 17.49 31.01 -17.05
N ALA A 205 18.28 32.07 -17.26
CA ALA A 205 19.44 32.37 -16.40
C ALA A 205 19.07 32.49 -14.90
N SER A 206 17.83 32.81 -14.56
CA SER A 206 17.31 32.82 -13.18
C SER A 206 16.98 31.42 -12.62
N THR A 207 16.78 30.40 -13.47
CA THR A 207 16.66 28.99 -13.05
C THR A 207 18.02 28.31 -12.86
N GLN A 208 19.10 28.97 -13.28
CA GLN A 208 20.48 28.55 -13.06
C GLN A 208 21.07 29.07 -11.73
N GLU A 209 20.34 29.92 -11.00
CA GLU A 209 20.76 30.37 -9.67
C GLU A 209 20.56 29.26 -8.64
N GLY A 210 21.62 28.47 -8.48
CA GLY A 210 21.82 27.53 -7.40
C GLY A 210 21.26 26.15 -7.70
N ALA A 211 22.15 25.16 -7.74
CA ALA A 211 21.78 23.80 -7.35
C ALA A 211 21.19 23.90 -5.94
N SER A 212 19.87 24.07 -5.85
CA SER A 212 19.19 24.07 -4.56
C SER A 212 19.49 22.71 -3.95
N THR A 213 20.18 22.71 -2.80
CA THR A 213 20.41 21.50 -2.01
C THR A 213 19.10 20.93 -1.46
N THR A 214 18.01 21.65 -1.67
CA THR A 214 16.65 21.26 -1.31
C THR A 214 15.97 20.53 -2.46
N ILE A 215 15.53 19.30 -2.18
CA ILE A 215 14.77 18.45 -3.10
C ILE A 215 13.37 18.26 -2.54
N ARG A 216 12.35 18.65 -3.31
CA ARG A 216 10.95 18.38 -2.95
C ARG A 216 10.62 16.91 -3.16
N THR A 217 9.95 16.28 -2.20
CA THR A 217 9.62 14.85 -2.23
C THR A 217 8.13 14.56 -2.29
N ASP A 218 7.31 15.50 -1.85
CA ASP A 218 5.85 15.47 -1.95
C ASP A 218 5.35 16.68 -2.77
N LEU A 219 4.12 16.56 -3.31
CA LEU A 219 3.44 17.70 -3.90
C LEU A 219 3.09 18.69 -2.78
N PRO A 220 3.14 19.99 -3.03
CA PRO A 220 2.62 20.96 -2.07
C PRO A 220 1.10 20.80 -1.96
N GLY A 221 0.58 20.99 -0.76
CA GLY A 221 -0.83 20.96 -0.46
C GLY A 221 -1.47 22.32 -0.68
N GLY A 222 -2.80 22.28 -0.85
CA GLY A 222 -3.56 23.44 -1.26
C GLY A 222 -3.47 23.69 -2.77
N SER A 223 -4.18 24.71 -3.24
CA SER A 223 -4.18 25.08 -4.65
C SER A 223 -2.82 25.67 -5.03
N MET A 224 -2.26 25.21 -6.15
CA MET A 224 -1.08 25.79 -6.79
C MET A 224 -1.41 26.88 -7.81
N ALA A 225 -2.66 27.38 -7.84
CA ALA A 225 -3.10 28.32 -8.86
C ALA A 225 -2.34 29.67 -8.87
N TRP A 226 -1.58 29.96 -7.82
CA TRP A 226 -0.74 31.15 -7.69
C TRP A 226 0.70 30.93 -8.17
N ASP A 227 1.13 29.71 -8.48
CA ASP A 227 2.48 29.42 -8.96
C ASP A 227 2.52 29.53 -10.48
N GLU A 228 3.21 30.56 -10.99
CA GLU A 228 3.33 30.83 -12.44
C GLU A 228 4.03 29.70 -13.21
N ASN A 229 4.75 28.79 -12.53
CA ASN A 229 5.40 27.65 -13.17
C ASN A 229 4.45 26.46 -13.36
N VAL A 230 3.28 26.46 -12.73
CA VAL A 230 2.30 25.37 -12.82
C VAL A 230 1.19 25.77 -13.76
N HIS A 231 1.16 25.16 -14.94
CA HIS A 231 0.08 25.39 -15.91
C HIS A 231 -1.23 24.83 -15.39
N ILE A 232 -2.25 25.66 -15.30
CA ILE A 232 -3.61 25.21 -14.98
C ILE A 232 -4.30 24.89 -16.30
N SER A 233 -4.59 23.61 -16.53
CA SER A 233 -5.28 23.19 -17.75
C SER A 233 -6.67 23.83 -17.85
N THR A 234 -6.94 24.45 -18.98
CA THR A 234 -8.26 24.97 -19.34
C THR A 234 -9.29 23.84 -19.48
N PRO A 235 -10.60 24.14 -19.38
CA PRO A 235 -11.65 23.15 -19.67
C PRO A 235 -11.49 22.49 -21.04
N GLU A 236 -11.09 23.24 -22.06
CA GLU A 236 -10.86 22.77 -23.43
C GLU A 236 -9.66 21.82 -23.50
N GLU A 237 -8.54 22.16 -22.85
CA GLU A 237 -7.37 21.27 -22.76
C GLU A 237 -7.69 19.99 -22.01
N MET A 238 -8.45 20.06 -20.90
CA MET A 238 -8.88 18.87 -20.17
C MET A 238 -9.84 18.02 -21.01
N ALA A 239 -10.73 18.62 -21.80
CA ALA A 239 -11.59 17.89 -22.73
C ALA A 239 -10.75 17.16 -23.80
N ALA A 240 -9.72 17.82 -24.36
CA ALA A 240 -8.80 17.20 -25.31
C ALA A 240 -8.02 16.04 -24.66
N LYS A 241 -7.51 16.22 -23.44
CA LYS A 241 -6.83 15.16 -22.66
C LYS A 241 -7.76 13.97 -22.41
N ARG A 242 -8.99 14.20 -21.98
CA ARG A 242 -9.98 13.13 -21.73
C ARG A 242 -10.38 12.38 -23.01
N ASN A 243 -10.24 13.00 -24.18
CA ASN A 243 -10.44 12.36 -25.49
C ASN A 243 -9.24 11.51 -25.95
N TYR A 244 -8.09 11.60 -25.29
CA TYR A 244 -6.93 10.77 -25.59
C TYR A 244 -7.26 9.28 -25.42
N ARG A 245 -6.76 8.47 -26.35
CA ARG A 245 -6.82 7.00 -26.30
C ARG A 245 -5.40 6.47 -26.40
N ILE A 246 -5.01 5.62 -25.46
CA ILE A 246 -3.67 5.03 -25.46
C ILE A 246 -3.52 4.09 -26.65
N ASP A 247 -2.48 4.30 -27.45
CA ASP A 247 -2.16 3.39 -28.55
C ASP A 247 -1.56 2.07 -28.03
N GLU A 248 -1.58 1.05 -28.88
CA GLU A 248 -1.09 -0.29 -28.51
C GLU A 248 0.40 -0.32 -28.14
N ALA A 249 1.23 0.51 -28.78
CA ALA A 249 2.67 0.56 -28.52
C ALA A 249 2.96 1.20 -27.14
N THR A 250 2.29 2.30 -26.83
CA THR A 250 2.36 2.95 -25.53
C THR A 250 1.83 2.02 -24.43
N LEU A 251 0.69 1.34 -24.66
CA LEU A 251 0.14 0.37 -23.72
C LEU A 251 1.09 -0.83 -23.49
N ALA A 252 1.75 -1.32 -24.54
CA ALA A 252 2.76 -2.37 -24.42
C ALA A 252 3.97 -1.92 -23.58
N LYS A 253 4.46 -0.69 -23.80
CA LYS A 253 5.54 -0.09 -22.98
C LYS A 253 5.13 0.06 -21.51
N VAL A 254 3.89 0.46 -21.24
CA VAL A 254 3.34 0.54 -19.87
C VAL A 254 3.30 -0.85 -19.22
N ARG A 255 2.80 -1.86 -19.94
CA ARG A 255 2.76 -3.27 -19.49
C ARG A 255 4.16 -3.82 -19.19
N GLU A 256 5.12 -3.58 -20.07
CA GLU A 256 6.52 -3.98 -19.88
C GLU A 256 7.13 -3.31 -18.64
N GLY A 257 6.91 -1.99 -18.49
CA GLY A 257 7.41 -1.21 -17.36
C GLY A 257 6.92 -1.75 -16.02
N PHE A 258 5.62 -2.06 -15.90
CA PHE A 258 5.08 -2.64 -14.68
C PHE A 258 5.52 -4.10 -14.45
N ALA A 259 5.63 -4.90 -15.50
CA ALA A 259 6.14 -6.27 -15.42
C ALA A 259 7.59 -6.31 -14.88
N ALA A 260 8.39 -5.27 -15.14
CA ALA A 260 9.75 -5.15 -14.63
C ALA A 260 9.82 -5.11 -13.10
N TYR A 261 8.73 -4.85 -12.36
CA TYR A 261 8.72 -4.90 -10.89
C TYR A 261 8.60 -6.30 -10.30
N VAL A 262 8.16 -7.30 -11.07
CA VAL A 262 7.89 -8.65 -10.58
C VAL A 262 9.17 -9.32 -10.05
N GLY A 263 9.02 -10.08 -8.97
CA GLY A 263 10.12 -10.75 -8.27
C GLY A 263 10.62 -10.00 -7.03
N THR A 264 11.72 -10.49 -6.46
CA THR A 264 12.34 -9.91 -5.26
C THR A 264 13.33 -8.82 -5.66
N LYS A 265 13.10 -7.59 -5.21
CA LYS A 265 13.96 -6.43 -5.51
C LYS A 265 14.12 -5.50 -4.31
N ASN A 266 15.11 -4.62 -4.40
CA ASN A 266 15.36 -3.59 -3.40
C ASN A 266 14.59 -2.30 -3.73
N PHE A 267 13.46 -2.08 -3.07
CA PHE A 267 12.57 -0.95 -3.32
C PHE A 267 12.92 0.31 -2.50
N HIS A 268 14.18 0.49 -2.08
CA HIS A 268 14.57 1.63 -1.24
C HIS A 268 14.30 3.03 -1.86
N ASN A 269 14.29 3.17 -3.19
CA ASN A 269 13.90 4.42 -3.89
C ASN A 269 12.38 4.63 -3.94
N PHE A 270 11.60 3.57 -3.73
CA PHE A 270 10.15 3.58 -3.75
C PHE A 270 9.56 3.76 -2.35
N THR A 271 10.27 4.40 -1.43
CA THR A 271 9.77 4.72 -0.10
C THR A 271 10.56 5.89 0.47
N VAL A 272 10.00 6.54 1.49
CA VAL A 272 10.68 7.57 2.27
C VAL A 272 11.49 6.96 3.41
N GLY A 273 12.53 7.66 3.86
CA GLY A 273 13.28 7.32 5.08
C GLY A 273 14.08 6.01 5.06
N LYS A 274 14.32 5.42 3.89
CA LYS A 274 15.04 4.14 3.77
C LYS A 274 16.33 4.22 2.97
N ASN A 275 17.33 3.50 3.46
CA ASN A 275 18.62 3.29 2.81
C ASN A 275 18.65 1.98 2.02
N PHE A 276 19.39 1.96 0.91
CA PHE A 276 19.67 0.77 0.11
C PHE A 276 20.14 -0.45 0.92
N LYS A 277 20.97 -0.25 1.96
CA LYS A 277 21.54 -1.37 2.75
C LYS A 277 20.54 -2.04 3.69
N GLU A 278 19.37 -1.44 3.91
CA GLU A 278 18.38 -2.02 4.81
C GLU A 278 17.73 -3.26 4.18
N LYS A 279 17.81 -4.40 4.87
CA LYS A 279 17.10 -5.63 4.47
C LYS A 279 15.59 -5.42 4.41
N THR A 280 15.06 -4.46 5.16
CA THR A 280 13.65 -4.07 5.15
C THR A 280 13.23 -3.37 3.86
N CYS A 281 14.12 -3.13 2.89
CA CYS A 281 13.77 -2.61 1.56
C CYS A 281 13.52 -3.71 0.52
N GLN A 282 13.89 -4.96 0.84
CA GLN A 282 13.64 -6.10 -0.05
C GLN A 282 12.15 -6.44 -0.02
N ARG A 283 11.50 -6.37 -1.19
CA ARG A 283 10.09 -6.73 -1.34
C ARG A 283 9.92 -7.69 -2.50
N PHE A 284 8.91 -8.54 -2.37
CA PHE A 284 8.56 -9.54 -3.36
C PHE A 284 7.21 -9.20 -3.98
N MET A 285 7.24 -8.80 -5.25
CA MET A 285 6.05 -8.60 -6.07
C MET A 285 5.72 -9.93 -6.76
N MET A 286 4.56 -10.48 -6.46
CA MET A 286 4.10 -11.78 -6.96
C MET A 286 3.56 -11.63 -8.39
N SER A 287 2.79 -10.58 -8.65
CA SER A 287 2.32 -10.21 -9.98
C SER A 287 2.06 -8.71 -10.08
N PHE A 288 2.13 -8.20 -11.30
CA PHE A 288 1.71 -6.85 -11.64
C PHE A 288 1.08 -6.91 -13.04
N THR A 289 -0.21 -6.60 -13.15
CA THR A 289 -0.98 -6.69 -14.39
C THR A 289 -1.64 -5.36 -14.72
N VAL A 290 -1.68 -5.02 -16.00
CA VAL A 290 -2.36 -3.83 -16.54
C VAL A 290 -3.52 -4.33 -17.40
N SER A 291 -4.73 -3.89 -17.07
CA SER A 291 -5.95 -4.21 -17.83
C SER A 291 -5.90 -3.68 -19.27
N ASP A 292 -6.86 -4.08 -20.09
CA ASP A 292 -7.19 -3.35 -21.31
C ASP A 292 -7.88 -2.01 -20.97
N PRO A 293 -7.76 -0.97 -21.82
CA PRO A 293 -8.39 0.32 -21.55
C PRO A 293 -9.92 0.19 -21.48
N LYS A 294 -10.53 0.88 -20.51
CA LYS A 294 -11.99 0.92 -20.32
C LYS A 294 -12.51 2.34 -20.43
N MET A 295 -13.56 2.54 -21.22
CA MET A 295 -14.25 3.82 -21.32
C MET A 295 -15.21 4.02 -20.14
N ILE A 296 -15.04 5.12 -19.40
CA ILE A 296 -15.91 5.50 -18.29
C ILE A 296 -16.17 7.01 -18.33
N GLN A 297 -17.45 7.39 -18.47
CA GLN A 297 -17.90 8.79 -18.55
C GLN A 297 -17.09 9.65 -19.55
N GLY A 298 -16.78 9.09 -20.73
CA GLY A 298 -16.07 9.79 -21.81
C GLY A 298 -14.54 9.80 -21.71
N THR A 299 -13.99 9.40 -20.57
CA THR A 299 -12.54 9.26 -20.34
C THR A 299 -12.13 7.79 -20.42
N GLU A 300 -10.95 7.51 -20.97
CA GLU A 300 -10.39 6.16 -21.00
C GLU A 300 -9.52 5.92 -19.76
N TRP A 301 -9.67 4.76 -19.13
CA TRP A 301 -9.03 4.40 -17.87
C TRP A 301 -8.29 3.06 -17.95
N LEU A 302 -7.25 2.92 -17.14
CA LEU A 302 -6.54 1.68 -16.89
C LEU A 302 -6.61 1.29 -15.41
N SER A 303 -6.92 0.03 -15.17
CA SER A 303 -6.74 -0.63 -13.88
C SER A 303 -5.38 -1.34 -13.82
N LEU A 304 -4.57 -0.95 -12.84
CA LEU A 304 -3.28 -1.54 -12.51
C LEU A 304 -3.42 -2.42 -11.27
N LYS A 305 -3.32 -3.74 -11.41
CA LYS A 305 -3.44 -4.68 -10.29
C LYS A 305 -2.08 -5.22 -9.88
N VAL A 306 -1.72 -5.04 -8.61
CA VAL A 306 -0.46 -5.51 -8.04
C VAL A 306 -0.71 -6.45 -6.87
N HIS A 307 -0.13 -7.64 -6.93
CA HIS A 307 -0.12 -8.60 -5.83
C HIS A 307 1.28 -8.68 -5.26
N GLY A 308 1.43 -8.29 -4.00
CA GLY A 308 2.72 -8.27 -3.32
C GLY A 308 2.63 -8.87 -1.92
N GLN A 309 3.72 -9.48 -1.46
CA GLN A 309 3.81 -10.05 -0.11
C GLN A 309 3.64 -8.95 0.96
N SER A 310 4.30 -7.81 0.73
CA SER A 310 4.19 -6.63 1.58
C SER A 310 4.57 -5.38 0.78
N PHE A 311 4.15 -4.22 1.27
CA PHE A 311 4.44 -2.92 0.66
C PHE A 311 4.96 -1.95 1.73
N MET A 312 5.90 -1.10 1.36
CA MET A 312 6.37 0.03 2.17
C MET A 312 5.46 1.24 1.98
N LEU A 313 5.63 2.23 2.86
CA LEU A 313 4.96 3.51 2.75
C LEU A 313 5.19 4.12 1.35
N HIS A 314 4.11 4.55 0.70
CA HIS A 314 4.11 5.16 -0.63
C HIS A 314 4.59 4.27 -1.81
N GLN A 315 4.93 2.99 -1.58
CA GLN A 315 5.61 2.18 -2.58
C GLN A 315 4.87 2.04 -3.90
N ILE A 316 3.60 1.68 -3.86
CA ILE A 316 2.79 1.50 -5.08
C ILE A 316 2.68 2.83 -5.85
N ARG A 317 2.41 3.93 -5.15
CA ARG A 317 2.27 5.26 -5.74
C ARG A 317 3.57 5.75 -6.41
N LYS A 318 4.73 5.44 -5.81
CA LYS A 318 6.04 5.73 -6.43
C LYS A 318 6.34 4.81 -7.62
N MET A 319 5.95 3.54 -7.56
CA MET A 319 6.07 2.62 -8.70
C MET A 319 5.25 3.11 -9.90
N VAL A 320 3.99 3.50 -9.67
CA VAL A 320 3.11 4.06 -10.70
C VAL A 320 3.69 5.35 -11.28
N SER A 321 4.09 6.29 -10.42
CA SER A 321 4.69 7.56 -10.82
C SER A 321 5.90 7.39 -11.73
N LEU A 322 6.83 6.48 -11.38
CA LEU A 322 8.02 6.24 -12.21
C LEU A 322 7.62 5.80 -13.62
N ILE A 323 6.73 4.81 -13.77
CA ILE A 323 6.31 4.32 -15.10
C ILE A 323 5.62 5.43 -15.90
N VAL A 324 4.72 6.19 -15.27
CA VAL A 324 4.07 7.34 -15.89
C VAL A 324 5.13 8.31 -16.44
N MET A 325 6.10 8.72 -15.63
CA MET A 325 7.15 9.64 -16.08
C MET A 325 8.02 9.06 -17.19
N LEU A 326 8.46 7.79 -17.09
CA LEU A 326 9.30 7.17 -18.12
C LEU A 326 8.60 7.07 -19.47
N VAL A 327 7.30 6.75 -19.48
CA VAL A 327 6.50 6.69 -20.70
C VAL A 327 6.29 8.08 -21.29
N ARG A 328 5.87 9.05 -20.47
CA ARG A 328 5.60 10.44 -20.91
C ARG A 328 6.82 11.13 -21.51
N THR A 329 8.02 10.85 -21.03
CA THR A 329 9.25 11.48 -21.54
C THR A 329 10.02 10.61 -22.52
N ASP A 330 9.43 9.51 -22.96
CA ASP A 330 10.08 8.48 -23.77
C ASP A 330 11.44 7.98 -23.22
N THR A 331 11.61 7.99 -21.89
CA THR A 331 12.82 7.45 -21.25
C THR A 331 12.85 5.93 -21.41
N PRO A 332 13.99 5.33 -21.81
CA PRO A 332 14.12 3.87 -21.92
C PRO A 332 13.86 3.14 -20.60
N LEU A 333 13.08 2.05 -20.64
CA LEU A 333 12.70 1.24 -19.47
C LEU A 333 13.90 0.54 -18.79
N LYS A 334 15.06 0.48 -19.44
CA LYS A 334 16.32 -0.03 -18.86
C LYS A 334 16.76 0.77 -17.61
N LEU A 335 16.21 1.96 -17.38
CA LEU A 335 16.40 2.71 -16.14
C LEU A 335 15.81 1.98 -14.92
N ILE A 336 14.72 1.22 -15.08
CA ILE A 336 13.99 0.60 -13.95
C ILE A 336 14.90 -0.31 -13.11
N PRO A 337 15.68 -1.25 -13.69
CA PRO A 337 16.67 -2.03 -12.95
C PRO A 337 17.69 -1.19 -12.17
N GLU A 338 18.11 -0.04 -12.69
CA GLU A 338 19.07 0.85 -12.02
C GLU A 338 18.50 1.45 -10.73
N THR A 339 17.18 1.67 -10.67
CA THR A 339 16.51 2.19 -9.47
C THR A 339 16.54 1.22 -8.28
N PHE A 340 16.82 -0.07 -8.50
CA PHE A 340 16.99 -1.05 -7.42
C PHE A 340 18.44 -1.19 -6.94
N LYS A 341 19.40 -0.49 -7.58
CA LYS A 341 20.81 -0.49 -7.19
C LYS A 341 21.09 0.58 -6.12
N ALA A 342 22.36 0.84 -5.83
CA ALA A 342 22.75 1.69 -4.70
C ALA A 342 22.43 3.18 -4.87
N ASN A 343 22.22 3.66 -6.10
CA ASN A 343 21.95 5.07 -6.37
C ASN A 343 20.62 5.48 -5.75
N LYS A 344 20.65 6.49 -4.88
CA LYS A 344 19.46 7.07 -4.28
C LYS A 344 18.93 8.18 -5.20
N ILE A 345 17.69 8.07 -5.65
CA ILE A 345 17.02 9.08 -6.47
C ILE A 345 15.68 9.47 -5.84
N ASN A 346 15.17 10.64 -6.20
CA ASN A 346 13.83 11.05 -5.83
C ASN A 346 12.80 10.54 -6.85
N ILE A 347 11.84 9.76 -6.39
CA ILE A 347 10.67 9.36 -7.18
C ILE A 347 9.45 10.04 -6.55
N PRO A 348 8.79 10.98 -7.24
CA PRO A 348 7.57 11.61 -6.75
C PRO A 348 6.46 10.57 -6.57
N LYS A 349 5.52 10.89 -5.68
CA LYS A 349 4.42 10.00 -5.33
C LYS A 349 3.17 10.36 -6.14
N ALA A 350 2.66 9.43 -6.96
CA ALA A 350 1.39 9.63 -7.68
C ALA A 350 0.22 9.90 -6.72
N PRO A 351 -0.93 10.47 -7.16
CA PRO A 351 -2.09 10.73 -6.30
C PRO A 351 -2.56 9.50 -5.50
N SER A 352 -3.14 9.69 -4.31
CA SER A 352 -3.75 8.57 -3.55
C SER A 352 -5.11 8.17 -4.12
N LEU A 353 -5.79 9.09 -4.82
CA LEU A 353 -7.14 8.92 -5.36
C LEU A 353 -7.30 7.59 -6.11
N GLY A 354 -6.39 7.26 -7.02
CA GLY A 354 -6.49 6.02 -7.79
C GLY A 354 -6.27 4.73 -7.00
N LEU A 355 -5.66 4.78 -5.80
CA LEU A 355 -5.21 3.60 -5.07
C LEU A 355 -6.32 3.02 -4.18
N LEU A 356 -6.59 1.72 -4.34
CA LEU A 356 -7.45 0.96 -3.44
C LEU A 356 -6.85 -0.40 -3.07
N LEU A 357 -7.06 -0.83 -1.83
CA LEU A 357 -6.79 -2.20 -1.41
C LEU A 357 -7.95 -3.10 -1.88
N GLU A 358 -7.68 -4.07 -2.75
CA GLU A 358 -8.70 -5.03 -3.15
C GLU A 358 -8.98 -6.03 -2.03
N ARG A 359 -7.92 -6.71 -1.54
CA ARG A 359 -8.02 -7.65 -0.42
C ARG A 359 -6.67 -8.04 0.16
N PRO A 360 -6.60 -8.34 1.46
CA PRO A 360 -5.54 -9.15 2.04
C PRO A 360 -5.73 -10.65 1.73
N VAL A 361 -4.64 -11.42 1.81
CA VAL A 361 -4.62 -12.87 1.58
C VAL A 361 -4.12 -13.57 2.84
N PHE A 362 -4.80 -14.65 3.23
CA PHE A 362 -4.57 -15.42 4.46
C PHE A 362 -4.45 -16.94 4.22
N ASP A 363 -3.99 -17.35 3.02
CA ASP A 363 -3.92 -18.75 2.60
C ASP A 363 -3.17 -19.65 3.60
N THR A 364 -2.06 -19.17 4.17
CA THR A 364 -1.29 -19.92 5.17
C THR A 364 -2.12 -20.13 6.44
N TYR A 365 -2.84 -19.10 6.90
CA TYR A 365 -3.72 -19.20 8.06
C TYR A 365 -4.89 -20.16 7.78
N ASN A 366 -5.57 -19.97 6.65
CA ASN A 366 -6.73 -20.77 6.24
C ASN A 366 -6.38 -22.26 6.18
N ARG A 367 -5.20 -22.61 5.67
CA ARG A 367 -4.71 -23.99 5.64
C ARG A 367 -4.49 -24.58 7.04
N LYS A 368 -4.01 -23.77 8.00
CA LYS A 368 -3.75 -24.21 9.38
C LYS A 368 -5.02 -24.45 10.17
N VAL A 369 -6.10 -23.73 9.88
CA VAL A 369 -7.34 -23.79 10.68
C VAL A 369 -8.47 -24.58 10.05
N LYS A 370 -8.26 -25.13 8.85
CA LYS A 370 -9.28 -25.80 8.01
C LYS A 370 -10.21 -26.76 8.76
N ASP A 371 -9.68 -27.51 9.74
CA ASP A 371 -10.44 -28.53 10.46
C ASP A 371 -11.10 -28.00 11.77
N SER A 372 -10.85 -26.75 12.15
CA SER A 372 -11.25 -26.18 13.45
C SER A 372 -12.02 -24.86 13.37
N HIS A 373 -11.79 -24.06 12.33
CA HIS A 373 -12.41 -22.74 12.14
C HIS A 373 -12.71 -22.51 10.67
N SER A 374 -13.70 -21.66 10.41
CA SER A 374 -13.99 -21.19 9.06
C SER A 374 -12.79 -20.40 8.49
N PRO A 375 -12.49 -20.56 7.19
CA PRO A 375 -11.43 -19.79 6.55
C PRO A 375 -11.81 -18.30 6.46
N LEU A 376 -10.80 -17.44 6.41
CA LEU A 376 -10.96 -16.05 6.01
C LEU A 376 -11.10 -15.99 4.49
N ASP A 377 -12.34 -15.95 4.05
CA ASP A 377 -12.72 -15.95 2.64
C ASP A 377 -13.68 -14.79 2.34
N PHE A 378 -13.36 -14.05 1.30
CA PHE A 378 -14.18 -12.95 0.78
C PHE A 378 -15.19 -13.43 -0.27
N THR A 379 -15.05 -14.66 -0.79
CA THR A 379 -15.87 -15.19 -1.88
C THR A 379 -17.38 -15.07 -1.65
N PRO A 380 -17.92 -15.35 -0.45
CA PRO A 380 -19.36 -15.19 -0.18
C PRO A 380 -19.86 -13.74 -0.30
N TYR A 381 -18.95 -12.76 -0.24
CA TYR A 381 -19.26 -11.34 -0.24
C TYR A 381 -18.89 -10.66 -1.56
N ASN A 382 -18.45 -11.41 -2.59
CA ASN A 382 -17.99 -10.84 -3.85
C ASN A 382 -19.02 -9.88 -4.46
N GLU A 383 -20.30 -10.29 -4.53
CA GLU A 383 -21.36 -9.45 -5.10
C GLU A 383 -21.54 -8.14 -4.32
N THR A 384 -21.58 -8.20 -2.99
CA THR A 384 -21.74 -7.00 -2.16
C THR A 384 -20.48 -6.12 -2.15
N MET A 385 -19.30 -6.73 -2.25
CA MET A 385 -18.02 -6.03 -2.36
C MET A 385 -17.89 -5.31 -3.70
N GLU A 386 -18.23 -5.96 -4.81
CA GLU A 386 -18.21 -5.33 -6.14
C GLU A 386 -19.25 -4.21 -6.22
N ALA A 387 -20.47 -4.43 -5.71
CA ALA A 387 -21.48 -3.36 -5.64
C ALA A 387 -21.00 -2.17 -4.80
N PHE A 388 -20.33 -2.43 -3.67
CA PHE A 388 -19.73 -1.38 -2.84
C PHE A 388 -18.57 -0.67 -3.57
N LYS A 389 -17.71 -1.42 -4.24
CA LYS A 389 -16.55 -0.93 -4.98
C LYS A 389 -16.98 -0.02 -6.13
N GLU A 390 -17.96 -0.44 -6.93
CA GLU A 390 -18.53 0.39 -8.00
C GLU A 390 -19.13 1.68 -7.44
N LYS A 391 -20.08 1.56 -6.49
CA LYS A 391 -20.85 2.71 -5.98
C LYS A 391 -20.04 3.72 -5.17
N TYR A 392 -19.16 3.26 -4.27
CA TYR A 392 -18.51 4.16 -3.31
C TYR A 392 -17.04 4.44 -3.62
N ILE A 393 -16.36 3.54 -4.35
CA ILE A 393 -14.94 3.70 -4.67
C ILE A 393 -14.77 4.21 -6.10
N TYR A 394 -15.18 3.44 -7.11
CA TYR A 394 -14.98 3.84 -8.51
C TYR A 394 -15.74 5.10 -8.89
N GLU A 395 -17.04 5.19 -8.57
CA GLU A 395 -17.81 6.42 -8.80
C GLU A 395 -17.18 7.62 -8.07
N GLY A 396 -16.67 7.41 -6.84
CA GLY A 396 -15.97 8.44 -6.07
C GLY A 396 -14.68 8.90 -6.75
N ILE A 397 -13.83 7.97 -7.20
CA ILE A 397 -12.59 8.24 -7.93
C ILE A 397 -12.87 9.03 -9.21
N ILE A 398 -13.84 8.57 -10.00
CA ILE A 398 -14.19 9.18 -11.28
C ILE A 398 -14.75 10.58 -11.06
N LYS A 399 -15.67 10.75 -10.11
CA LYS A 399 -16.25 12.05 -9.78
C LYS A 399 -15.18 13.04 -9.33
N GLU A 400 -14.31 12.64 -8.41
CA GLU A 400 -13.24 13.50 -7.89
C GLU A 400 -12.25 13.88 -9.00
N GLU A 401 -11.91 12.96 -9.91
CA GLU A 401 -11.05 13.29 -11.04
C GLU A 401 -11.72 14.24 -12.04
N LEU A 402 -13.00 14.03 -12.34
CA LEU A 402 -13.73 14.89 -13.27
C LEU A 402 -13.92 16.31 -12.74
N GLU A 403 -14.03 16.46 -11.42
CA GLU A 403 -14.22 17.74 -10.73
C GLU A 403 -12.89 18.48 -10.47
N PHE A 404 -11.87 17.77 -9.99
CA PHE A 404 -10.63 18.39 -9.50
C PHE A 404 -9.39 18.13 -10.35
N ASN A 405 -9.47 17.27 -11.38
CA ASN A 405 -8.35 16.94 -12.28
C ASN A 405 -7.07 16.54 -11.54
N ARG A 406 -7.16 15.70 -10.49
CA ARG A 406 -6.05 15.37 -9.58
C ARG A 406 -4.86 14.77 -10.32
N PHE A 407 -5.11 13.96 -11.35
CA PHE A 407 -4.04 13.40 -12.16
C PHE A 407 -3.37 14.45 -13.03
N ASP A 408 -4.12 15.40 -13.60
CA ASP A 408 -3.51 16.48 -14.38
C ASP A 408 -2.74 17.44 -13.49
N GLU A 409 -3.33 17.89 -12.38
CA GLU A 409 -2.69 18.72 -11.35
C GLU A 409 -1.33 18.14 -10.96
N PHE A 410 -1.28 16.84 -10.66
CA PHE A 410 -0.04 16.12 -10.38
C PHE A 410 1.01 16.29 -11.51
N LEU A 411 0.63 16.11 -12.77
CA LEU A 411 1.56 16.19 -13.90
C LEU A 411 2.02 17.62 -14.14
N GLN A 412 1.13 18.61 -14.06
CA GLN A 412 1.48 20.03 -14.26
C GLN A 412 2.47 20.50 -13.20
N ILE A 413 2.30 20.08 -11.95
CA ILE A 413 3.22 20.41 -10.85
C ILE A 413 4.60 19.77 -11.06
N LEU A 414 4.63 18.49 -11.44
CA LEU A 414 5.91 17.83 -11.74
C LEU A 414 6.60 18.47 -12.95
N ASP A 415 5.83 18.88 -13.95
CA ASP A 415 6.39 19.45 -15.16
C ASP A 415 6.95 20.85 -14.90
N GLY A 416 6.21 21.71 -14.21
CA GLY A 416 6.60 23.07 -13.81
C GLY A 416 7.76 23.14 -12.82
N HIS A 417 7.98 22.07 -12.06
CA HIS A 417 9.02 22.02 -11.02
C HIS A 417 10.00 20.86 -11.17
N ALA A 418 10.21 20.37 -12.40
CA ALA A 418 11.09 19.22 -12.65
C ALA A 418 12.50 19.38 -12.03
N HIS A 419 13.00 20.62 -11.96
CA HIS A 419 14.26 20.97 -11.29
C HIS A 419 14.20 20.79 -9.76
N LYS A 420 13.11 21.20 -9.10
CA LYS A 420 12.93 21.06 -7.63
C LYS A 420 12.77 19.60 -7.19
N TYR A 421 12.27 18.73 -8.06
CA TYR A 421 12.11 17.30 -7.78
C TYR A 421 13.35 16.46 -8.15
N ASN A 422 14.38 17.08 -8.74
CA ASN A 422 15.59 16.43 -9.25
C ASN A 422 15.31 15.25 -10.22
N LEU A 423 14.51 15.50 -11.26
CA LEU A 423 14.07 14.48 -12.22
C LEU A 423 15.02 14.27 -13.41
N ARG A 424 16.31 14.58 -13.26
CA ARG A 424 17.31 14.52 -14.37
C ARG A 424 17.55 13.10 -14.91
N TYR A 425 17.12 12.07 -14.20
CA TYR A 425 17.13 10.68 -14.68
C TYR A 425 16.08 10.40 -15.78
N LEU A 426 15.17 11.35 -16.05
CA LEU A 426 14.26 11.30 -17.19
C LEU A 426 14.97 11.83 -18.43
N ASN A 427 15.72 10.96 -19.11
CA ASN A 427 16.54 11.30 -20.27
C ASN A 427 16.45 10.23 -21.36
N SER A 428 16.79 10.59 -22.60
CA SER A 428 16.76 9.69 -23.76
C SER A 428 17.72 8.50 -23.64
N GLU A 429 18.75 8.63 -22.80
CA GLU A 429 19.74 7.57 -22.59
C GLU A 429 19.26 6.48 -21.63
N GLY A 430 18.26 6.75 -20.79
CA GLY A 430 17.75 5.82 -19.77
C GLY A 430 18.79 5.49 -18.71
N ILE A 431 19.58 6.48 -18.28
CA ILE A 431 20.60 6.36 -17.24
C ILE A 431 20.30 7.29 -16.05
N ILE A 432 20.83 6.96 -14.88
CA ILE A 432 20.80 7.84 -13.70
C ILE A 432 22.10 8.65 -13.70
N PRO A 433 22.08 9.93 -14.09
CA PRO A 433 23.28 10.76 -14.09
C PRO A 433 23.63 11.21 -12.66
N GLU A 434 24.86 11.68 -12.42
CA GLU A 434 25.32 12.04 -11.07
C GLU A 434 24.52 13.18 -10.43
N GLU A 435 23.96 14.08 -11.23
CA GLU A 435 23.16 15.21 -10.76
C GLU A 435 21.79 14.74 -10.23
N ALA A 436 21.28 13.60 -10.72
CA ALA A 436 20.03 13.00 -10.26
C ALA A 436 20.17 12.22 -8.94
N ILE A 437 21.41 11.93 -8.51
CA ILE A 437 21.69 11.16 -7.30
C ILE A 437 21.61 12.09 -6.09
N ILE A 438 20.79 11.70 -5.11
CA ILE A 438 20.69 12.39 -3.82
C ILE A 438 22.00 12.19 -3.04
N LYS A 439 22.67 13.29 -2.73
CA LYS A 439 23.96 13.34 -2.05
C LYS A 439 23.79 13.54 -0.55
N ARG A 440 24.83 13.18 0.20
CA ARG A 440 24.89 13.43 1.64
C ARG A 440 25.01 14.93 1.87
N GLY A 441 23.97 15.56 2.42
CA GLY A 441 23.88 17.00 2.62
C GLY A 441 22.68 17.63 1.92
N ASP A 442 22.01 16.91 1.01
CA ASP A 442 20.77 17.37 0.41
C ASP A 442 19.64 17.36 1.46
N THR A 443 18.87 18.44 1.48
CA THR A 443 17.66 18.59 2.30
C THR A 443 16.47 18.03 1.52
N LEU A 444 15.76 17.07 2.09
CA LEU A 444 14.52 16.56 1.49
C LEU A 444 13.34 17.31 2.11
N GLU A 445 12.73 18.20 1.34
CA GLU A 445 11.49 18.85 1.71
C GLU A 445 10.33 17.89 1.42
N ALA A 446 9.82 17.27 2.48
CA ALA A 446 8.47 16.73 2.47
C ALA A 446 7.52 17.87 2.84
N GLU A 447 6.30 17.83 2.31
CA GLU A 447 5.25 18.65 2.92
C GLU A 447 5.11 18.16 4.37
N SER A 448 5.18 19.06 5.35
CA SER A 448 4.89 18.69 6.72
C SER A 448 3.46 18.16 6.73
N ASP A 449 3.29 16.86 7.01
CA ASP A 449 2.09 16.42 7.69
C ASP A 449 2.02 17.29 8.95
N ALA A 450 1.25 18.38 8.90
CA ALA A 450 1.11 19.26 10.04
C ALA A 450 0.62 18.38 11.21
N GLU A 451 1.51 18.26 12.20
CA GLU A 451 1.29 17.80 13.57
C GLU A 451 1.08 16.29 13.80
N SER A 452 2.19 15.54 13.89
CA SER A 452 2.36 14.57 15.00
C SER A 452 3.83 14.19 15.20
N ASP A 453 4.65 15.14 15.65
CA ASP A 453 5.87 14.82 16.39
C ASP A 453 6.25 15.97 17.34
N THR A 454 5.38 16.25 18.29
CA THR A 454 5.80 16.85 19.56
C THR A 454 5.59 15.81 20.65
N SER A 455 6.57 14.92 20.75
CA SER A 455 6.74 14.03 21.88
C SER A 455 7.11 14.83 23.13
N SER A 456 6.28 14.73 24.15
CA SER A 456 6.69 14.61 25.55
C SER A 456 5.66 13.73 26.25
#